data_AF-A0A918A475-F1
#
_entry.id   AF-A0A918A475-F1
#
_cell.length_a   1.000
_cell.length_b   1.000
_cell.length_c   1.000
_cell.angle_alpha   90.00
_cell.angle_beta   90.00
_cell.angle_gamma   90.00
#
_symmetry.space_group_name_H-M   'P 1'
#
loop_
_entity.id
_entity.type
_entity.pdbx_description
1 polymer ?
#
loop_
_entity_poly.entity_id
_entity_poly.type
_entity_poly.pdbx_seq_one_letter_code
_entity_poly.pdbx_strand_id
1 'polypeptide(L)' 'MTVVLIGTLDTKGQEYGWLRDRLIGLGRDVLVIDTGTGEPGVSYPVDVPNDQVAASTRTRRPPWPRREPTCSSRTWA' A
#
# COMPACT_ATOMS: atom_id res chain seq x y z
N MET A 1 -14.65 -15.71 -7.64
CA MET A 1 -13.39 -15.91 -6.88
C MET A 1 -12.70 -14.57 -6.87
N THR A 2 -12.49 -14.00 -5.69
CA THR A 2 -12.01 -12.63 -5.54
C THR A 2 -10.48 -12.61 -5.43
N VAL A 3 -9.84 -11.71 -6.16
CA VAL A 3 -8.41 -11.43 -6.05
C VAL A 3 -8.23 -10.21 -5.16
N VAL A 4 -7.37 -10.32 -4.15
CA VAL A 4 -7.05 -9.21 -3.25
C VAL A 4 -5.72 -8.61 -3.68
N LEU A 5 -5.72 -7.31 -3.99
CA LEU A 5 -4.52 -6.52 -4.24
C LEU A 5 -4.17 -5.75 -2.97
N ILE A 6 -3.02 -6.05 -2.38
CA ILE A 6 -2.53 -5.40 -1.16
C ILE A 6 -1.21 -4.72 -1.48
N GLY A 7 -1.12 -3.41 -1.28
CA GLY A 7 0.10 -2.67 -1.57
C GLY A 7 0.11 -1.25 -1.03
N THR A 8 1.23 -0.57 -1.24
CA THR A 8 1.46 0.81 -0.81
C THR A 8 1.11 1.77 -1.95
N LEU A 9 -0.14 2.25 -1.97
CA LEU A 9 -0.67 3.01 -3.12
C LEU A 9 -0.10 4.44 -3.21
N ASP A 10 0.53 4.92 -2.14
CA ASP A 10 1.30 6.17 -2.10
C ASP A 10 2.47 6.21 -3.11
N THR A 11 3.02 5.05 -3.46
CA THR A 11 4.14 4.91 -4.41
C THR A 11 3.81 4.04 -5.61
N LYS A 12 2.86 3.10 -5.47
CA LYS A 12 2.50 2.09 -6.47
C LYS A 12 1.08 2.21 -7.01
N GLY A 13 0.45 3.36 -6.81
CA GLY A 13 -0.92 3.61 -7.22
C GLY A 13 -1.19 3.28 -8.69
N GLN A 14 -0.33 3.73 -9.61
CA GLN A 14 -0.54 3.51 -11.04
C GLN A 14 -0.42 2.04 -11.44
N GLU A 15 0.58 1.32 -10.93
CA GLU A 15 0.81 -0.09 -11.23
C GLU A 15 -0.36 -0.96 -10.73
N TYR A 16 -0.91 -0.62 -9.57
CA TYR A 16 -2.07 -1.33 -9.02
C TYR A 16 -3.36 -1.05 -9.81
N GLY A 17 -3.54 0.18 -10.30
CA GLY A 17 -4.66 0.51 -11.19
C GLY A 17 -4.62 -0.30 -12.48
N TRP A 18 -3.44 -0.37 -13.12
CA TRP A 18 -3.25 -1.18 -14.32
C TRP A 18 -3.53 -2.68 -14.06
N LEU A 19 -3.02 -3.23 -12.95
CA LEU A 19 -3.22 -4.64 -12.61
C LEU A 19 -4.71 -4.95 -12.31
N ARG A 20 -5.38 -4.07 -11.56
CA ARG A 20 -6.81 -4.15 -11.27
C ARG A 20 -7.63 -4.23 -12.56
N ASP A 21 -7.39 -3.32 -13.50
CA ASP A 21 -8.15 -3.27 -14.76
C ASP A 21 -7.95 -4.52 -15.60
N ARG A 22 -6.74 -5.12 -15.58
CA ARG A 22 -6.48 -6.40 -16.25
C ARG A 22 -7.23 -7.57 -15.62
N LEU A 23 -7.28 -7.63 -14.29
CA LEU A 23 -8.00 -8.69 -13.57
C LEU A 23 -9.52 -8.58 -13.79
N ILE A 24 -10.06 -7.36 -13.76
CA ILE A 24 -11.46 -7.09 -14.09
C ILE A 24 -11.77 -7.50 -15.53
N GLY A 25 -10.89 -7.15 -16.48
CA GLY A 25 -11.02 -7.57 -17.89
C GLY A 25 -11.00 -9.09 -18.10
N LEU A 26 -10.45 -9.85 -17.16
CA LEU A 26 -10.46 -11.31 -17.14
C LEU A 26 -11.68 -11.90 -16.40
N GLY A 27 -12.66 -11.07 -16.03
CA GLY A 27 -13.87 -11.46 -15.33
C GLY A 27 -13.65 -11.82 -13.86
N ARG A 28 -12.64 -11.23 -13.21
CA ARG A 28 -12.36 -11.44 -11.79
C ARG A 28 -12.83 -10.26 -10.96
N ASP A 29 -13.40 -10.58 -9.80
CA ASP A 29 -13.67 -9.59 -8.77
C ASP A 29 -12.34 -9.20 -8.10
N VAL A 30 -12.12 -7.90 -7.92
CA VAL A 30 -10.89 -7.36 -7.33
C VAL A 30 -11.23 -6.52 -6.11
N LEU A 31 -10.52 -6.78 -5.01
CA LEU A 31 -10.57 -5.99 -3.79
C LEU A 31 -9.20 -5.35 -3.57
N VAL A 32 -9.14 -4.03 -3.44
CA VAL A 32 -7.90 -3.27 -3.24
C VAL A 32 -7.77 -2.81 -1.79
N ILE A 33 -6.64 -3.13 -1.16
CA ILE A 33 -6.27 -2.72 0.19
C ILE A 33 -5.01 -1.87 0.09
N ASP A 34 -5.09 -0.64 0.60
CA ASP A 34 -3.94 0.24 0.73
C ASP A 34 -3.28 0.08 2.10
N THR A 35 -1.99 -0.22 2.10
CA THR A 35 -1.14 -0.29 3.29
C THR A 35 -0.03 0.76 3.27
N GLY A 36 -0.12 1.76 2.39
CA GLY A 36 0.81 2.88 2.27
C GLY A 36 0.75 3.80 3.49
N THR A 37 1.84 4.51 3.75
CA THR A 37 1.91 5.47 4.87
C THR A 37 1.78 6.93 4.44
N GLY A 38 1.89 7.21 3.14
CA GLY A 38 1.63 8.53 2.56
C GLY A 38 0.20 8.66 2.02
N GLU A 39 -0.05 9.81 1.37
CA GLU A 39 -1.29 10.06 0.65
C GLU A 39 -1.35 9.18 -0.62
N PRO A 40 -2.37 8.34 -0.79
CA PRO A 40 -2.52 7.53 -1.99
C PRO A 40 -2.92 8.39 -3.20
N GLY A 41 -2.03 8.53 -4.17
CA GLY A 41 -2.25 9.30 -5.41
C GLY A 41 -3.04 8.53 -6.49
N VAL A 42 -4.17 7.92 -6.13
CA VAL A 42 -4.96 7.04 -7.02
C VAL A 42 -6.32 7.63 -7.37
N SER A 43 -6.80 7.33 -8.58
CA SER A 43 -8.11 7.78 -9.10
C SER A 43 -9.18 6.69 -9.16
N TYR A 44 -8.83 5.45 -8.77
CA TYR A 44 -9.74 4.31 -8.74
C TYR A 44 -10.15 4.01 -7.28
N PRO A 45 -11.28 3.30 -7.08
CA PRO A 45 -11.74 2.98 -5.73
C PRO A 45 -10.79 2.03 -5.01
N VAL A 46 -10.53 2.34 -3.74
CA VAL A 46 -9.80 1.51 -2.79
C VAL A 46 -10.80 1.00 -1.76
N ASP A 47 -10.99 -0.31 -1.69
CA ASP A 47 -12.01 -0.92 -0.83
C ASP A 47 -11.66 -0.82 0.66
N VAL A 48 -10.37 -0.88 0.98
CA VAL A 48 -9.86 -0.67 2.33
C VAL A 48 -8.71 0.35 2.29
N PRO A 49 -8.98 1.64 2.57
CA PRO A 49 -7.96 2.69 2.57
C PRO A 49 -6.98 2.54 3.76
N ASN A 50 -5.82 3.19 3.65
CA ASN A 50 -4.74 3.04 4.61
C ASN A 50 -5.07 3.54 6.03
N ASP A 51 -5.92 4.56 6.15
CA ASP A 51 -6.44 5.07 7.42
C ASP A 51 -7.30 4.01 8.14
N GLN A 52 -8.16 3.31 7.39
CA GLN A 52 -8.95 2.20 7.90
C GLN A 52 -8.06 1.01 8.30
N VAL A 53 -7.04 0.68 7.49
CA VAL A 53 -6.06 -0.37 7.84
C VAL A 53 -5.35 0.00 9.15
N ALA A 54 -4.86 1.24 9.26
CA ALA A 54 -4.17 1.72 10.45
C ALA A 54 -5.07 1.64 11.70
N ALA A 55 -6.33 2.10 11.60
CA ALA A 55 -7.31 2.05 12.69
C ALA A 55 -7.68 0.62 13.13
N SER A 56 -7.60 -0.35 12.21
CA SER A 56 -7.92 -1.75 12.48
C SER A 56 -6.82 -2.49 13.26
N THR A 57 -5.62 -1.92 13.36
CA THR A 57 -4.50 -2.56 14.06
C THR A 57 -4.62 -2.38 15.58
N ARG A 58 -4.58 -3.48 16.34
CA ARG A 58 -4.48 -3.45 17.81
C ARG A 58 -3.02 -3.32 18.28
N THR A 59 -2.24 -2.44 17.64
CA THR A 59 -0.80 -2.34 17.90
C THR A 59 -0.47 -1.11 18.72
N ARG A 60 0.05 -1.34 19.94
CA ARG A 60 0.70 -0.30 20.73
C ARG A 60 2.10 -0.09 20.15
N ARG A 61 2.45 1.15 19.80
CA ARG A 61 3.80 1.49 19.33
C ARG A 61 4.82 0.99 20.37
N PRO A 62 5.77 0.10 20.01
CA PRO A 62 6.80 -0.32 20.95
C PRO A 62 7.64 0.90 21.35
N PRO A 63 8.16 0.98 22.59
CA PRO A 63 8.84 2.18 23.12
C PRO A 63 10.22 2.43 22.50
N TRP A 64 10.56 1.75 21.41
CA TRP A 64 11.87 1.93 20.78
C TRP A 64 12.00 3.35 20.19
N PRO A 65 13.07 4.09 20.51
CA PRO A 65 13.31 5.42 19.95
C PRO A 65 13.49 5.34 18.43
N ARG A 66 12.96 6.33 17.68
CA ARG A 66 13.21 6.43 16.23
C ARG A 66 14.73 6.49 16.03
N ARG A 67 15.32 5.45 15.43
CA ARG A 67 16.68 5.54 14.91
C ARG A 67 16.62 6.53 13.75
N GLU A 68 17.48 7.54 13.77
CA GLU A 68 17.73 8.37 12.60
C GLU A 68 18.15 7.45 11.45
N PRO A 69 17.70 7.69 10.20
CA PRO A 69 18.19 6.94 9.07
C PRO A 69 19.64 7.36 8.81
N THR A 70 20.60 6.72 9.47
CA THR A 70 22.01 6.79 9.09
C THR A 70 22.19 5.94 7.84
N CYS A 71 21.65 6.40 6.71
CA CYS A 71 22.11 5.98 5.39
C CYS A 71 23.48 6.65 5.14
N SER A 72 24.48 6.27 5.94
CA SER A 72 25.87 6.68 5.76
C SER A 72 26.63 5.54 5.07
N SER A 73 26.52 5.49 3.74
CA SER A 73 27.65 5.31 2.82
C SER A 73 27.13 5.05 1.41
N ARG A 74 26.95 6.14 0.66
CA ARG A 74 27.14 6.12 -0.79
C ARG A 74 28.59 5.74 -1.07
N THR A 75 28.82 4.51 -1.53
CA THR A 75 29.85 4.12 -2.52
C THR A 75 29.62 2.65 -2.82
N TRP A 76 28.87 2.36 -3.88
CA TRP A 76 29.05 1.12 -4.61
C TRP A 76 30.13 1.43 -5.65
N ALA A 77 31.33 0.92 -5.40
CA ALA A 77 32.40 0.83 -6.39
C ALA A 77 32.32 -0.56 -7.05
#